data_AF-A0A199UFE6-F1
#
_entry.id   AF-A0A199UFE6-F1
#
_cell.length_a   1.000
_cell.length_b   1.000
_cell.length_c   1.000
_cell.angle_alpha   90.00
_cell.angle_beta   90.00
_cell.angle_gamma   90.00
#
_symmetry.space_group_name_H-M   'P 1'
#
loop_
_entity.id
_entity.type
_entity.pdbx_description
1 polymer ?
#
loop_
_entity_poly.entity_id
_entity_poly.type
_entity_poly.pdbx_seq_one_letter_code
_entity_poly.pdbx_strand_id
1 'polypeptide(L)'
;MAPNLTKSSDVSDVLAGGFVDGDLPPSDFAVKGGDLTVRGHPFLLDVPPNITLAAAAADFGGAGAFVGFDADEPLSRHVAPVGRLAGIRFMSIFRFKVWWTTHWVGSTGADVEHETQLLVLDRSNTGRPYVLLLPLIEGSFRASLQRGERPDFVDMCVESGSGAVRSASFRSALYLHAGDDPYALVKDAMQVVRAHLGTFKLLDEKSPPGIVDKFGWCTWDAFYLKVHPEGVWEGVKGLAEGVARGAAADRRRCRRSATTTTTLRRARRG
;
A
#
# COMPACT_ATOMS: atom_id res chain seq x y z
N MET A 1 10.72 -43.19 13.67
CA MET A 1 9.31 -43.57 13.46
C MET A 1 8.49 -42.29 13.55
N ALA A 2 7.97 -41.83 12.41
CA ALA A 2 7.12 -40.65 12.31
C ALA A 2 5.65 -41.08 12.39
N PRO A 3 4.75 -40.35 13.07
CA PRO A 3 3.33 -40.63 12.98
C PRO A 3 2.75 -40.06 11.68
N ASN A 4 1.83 -40.86 11.15
CA ASN A 4 1.15 -40.76 9.87
C ASN A 4 0.00 -39.75 9.94
N LEU A 5 -0.10 -38.83 8.97
CA LEU A 5 -1.21 -37.88 8.84
C LEU A 5 -2.19 -38.40 7.79
N THR A 6 -3.21 -39.13 8.24
CA THR A 6 -4.43 -39.36 7.47
C THR A 6 -5.65 -39.15 8.36
N LYS A 7 -6.26 -37.97 8.24
CA LYS A 7 -7.72 -37.81 8.25
C LYS A 7 -8.07 -36.39 7.79
N SER A 8 -8.50 -36.33 6.54
CA SER A 8 -9.29 -35.26 5.97
C SER A 8 -10.60 -35.12 6.75
N SER A 9 -10.89 -33.90 7.21
CA SER A 9 -12.25 -33.47 7.50
C SER A 9 -12.49 -32.19 6.70
N ASP A 10 -13.45 -32.29 5.80
CA ASP A 10 -13.87 -31.29 4.83
C ASP A 10 -14.03 -29.89 5.41
N VAL A 11 -13.33 -28.93 4.78
CA VAL A 11 -13.47 -27.48 5.01
C VAL A 11 -14.53 -26.88 4.05
N SER A 12 -15.24 -27.74 3.33
CA SER A 12 -16.18 -27.40 2.27
C SER A 12 -17.52 -26.83 2.77
N ASP A 13 -17.87 -27.06 4.04
CA ASP A 13 -19.21 -26.75 4.58
C ASP A 13 -19.33 -25.41 5.33
N VAL A 14 -18.26 -24.60 5.38
CA VAL A 14 -18.32 -23.25 6.01
C VAL A 14 -18.53 -22.13 4.97
N LEU A 15 -18.52 -22.44 3.67
CA LEU A 15 -18.69 -21.45 2.58
C LEU A 15 -20.09 -21.46 1.93
N ALA A 16 -21.03 -22.25 2.45
CA ALA A 16 -22.40 -22.28 1.94
C ALA A 16 -23.37 -21.48 2.85
N GLY A 17 -23.08 -20.20 3.07
CA GLY A 17 -24.04 -19.24 3.61
C GLY A 17 -24.67 -18.46 2.45
N GLY A 18 -25.95 -18.70 2.18
CA GLY A 18 -26.67 -18.16 1.02
C GLY A 18 -26.58 -16.63 0.90
N PHE A 19 -26.33 -16.18 -0.32
CA PHE A 19 -26.49 -14.78 -0.73
C PHE A 19 -27.98 -14.43 -0.66
N VAL A 20 -28.37 -13.77 0.42
CA VAL A 20 -29.63 -13.05 0.50
C VAL A 20 -29.39 -11.72 -0.20
N ASP A 21 -30.15 -11.49 -1.26
CA ASP A 21 -30.17 -10.26 -2.05
C ASP A 21 -30.70 -9.13 -1.14
N GLY A 22 -29.80 -8.52 -0.39
CA GLY A 22 -30.06 -7.39 0.49
C GLY A 22 -29.16 -6.25 0.05
N ASP A 23 -29.77 -5.16 -0.41
CA ASP A 23 -29.12 -3.95 -0.93
C ASP A 23 -27.94 -3.52 -0.04
N LEU A 24 -26.73 -3.91 -0.46
CA LEU A 24 -25.51 -3.31 0.05
C LEU A 24 -25.58 -1.81 -0.25
N PRO A 25 -25.27 -0.92 0.71
CA PRO A 25 -25.22 0.51 0.43
C PRO A 25 -24.30 0.74 -0.79
N PRO A 26 -24.73 1.54 -1.77
CA PRO A 26 -23.97 1.72 -2.99
C PRO A 26 -22.59 2.28 -2.66
N SER A 27 -21.55 1.63 -3.19
CA SER A 27 -20.18 2.12 -3.06
C SER A 27 -20.08 3.56 -3.55
N ASP A 28 -19.33 4.38 -2.82
CA ASP A 28 -18.98 5.73 -3.26
C ASP A 28 -18.24 5.72 -4.61
N PHE A 29 -17.65 4.58 -4.99
CA PHE A 29 -16.92 4.39 -6.24
C PHE A 29 -17.77 3.79 -7.35
N ALA A 30 -17.64 4.33 -8.55
CA ALA A 30 -18.30 3.80 -9.75
C ALA A 30 -17.48 4.10 -11.00
N VAL A 31 -17.60 3.23 -12.02
CA VAL A 31 -17.18 3.55 -13.39
C VAL A 31 -18.37 4.21 -14.10
N LYS A 32 -18.23 5.48 -14.51
CA LYS A 32 -19.26 6.24 -15.21
C LYS A 32 -18.68 6.87 -16.47
N GLY A 33 -19.27 6.57 -17.63
CA GLY A 33 -18.81 7.13 -18.91
C GLY A 33 -17.38 6.75 -19.29
N GLY A 34 -16.85 5.65 -18.76
CA GLY A 34 -15.45 5.24 -18.95
C GLY A 34 -14.48 5.81 -17.90
N ASP A 35 -14.96 6.60 -16.93
CA ASP A 35 -14.11 7.18 -15.89
C ASP A 35 -14.40 6.56 -14.51
N LEU A 36 -13.36 6.38 -13.71
CA LEU A 36 -13.49 6.04 -12.30
C LEU A 36 -13.85 7.31 -11.52
N THR A 37 -14.97 7.23 -10.81
CA THR A 37 -15.57 8.32 -10.05
C THR A 37 -15.70 7.94 -8.58
N VAL A 38 -15.63 8.95 -7.71
CA VAL A 38 -15.93 8.86 -6.29
C VAL A 38 -16.96 9.93 -5.93
N ARG A 39 -18.10 9.56 -5.35
CA ARG A 39 -19.23 10.47 -5.08
C ARG A 39 -19.64 11.29 -6.32
N GLY A 40 -19.52 10.69 -7.50
CA GLY A 40 -19.80 11.34 -8.79
C GLY A 40 -18.68 12.23 -9.35
N HIS A 41 -17.57 12.41 -8.65
CA HIS A 41 -16.42 13.18 -9.14
C HIS A 41 -15.35 12.26 -9.77
N PRO A 42 -14.95 12.49 -11.03
CA PRO A 42 -13.91 11.69 -11.68
C PRO A 42 -12.53 11.90 -11.05
N PHE A 43 -11.73 10.84 -11.01
CA PHE A 43 -10.35 10.88 -10.51
C PHE A 43 -9.34 10.06 -11.33
N LEU A 44 -9.80 9.04 -12.07
CA LEU A 44 -9.04 8.39 -13.14
C LEU A 44 -9.93 8.33 -14.39
N LEU A 45 -9.42 8.83 -15.51
CA LEU A 45 -10.15 8.93 -16.77
C LEU A 45 -9.81 7.75 -17.69
N ASP A 46 -10.61 7.52 -18.73
CA ASP A 46 -10.29 6.56 -19.80
C ASP A 46 -9.92 5.15 -19.29
N VAL A 47 -10.69 4.66 -18.31
CA VAL A 47 -10.51 3.37 -17.64
C VAL A 47 -10.73 2.23 -18.65
N PRO A 48 -9.75 1.33 -18.81
CA PRO A 48 -9.88 0.22 -19.75
C PRO A 48 -11.04 -0.73 -19.41
N PRO A 49 -11.70 -1.33 -20.42
CA PRO A 49 -12.89 -2.16 -20.22
C PRO A 49 -12.62 -3.47 -19.46
N ASN A 50 -11.38 -3.93 -19.40
CA ASN A 50 -10.99 -5.11 -18.64
C ASN A 50 -10.72 -4.83 -17.15
N ILE A 51 -10.78 -3.56 -16.72
CA ILE A 51 -10.73 -3.21 -15.30
C ILE A 51 -12.06 -3.56 -14.64
N THR A 52 -11.97 -4.26 -13.52
CA THR A 52 -13.12 -4.64 -12.70
C THR A 52 -13.13 -3.84 -11.41
N LEU A 53 -14.33 -3.49 -10.93
CA LEU A 53 -14.55 -2.74 -9.71
C LEU A 53 -15.60 -3.47 -8.87
N ALA A 54 -15.25 -3.82 -7.63
CA ALA A 54 -16.15 -4.45 -6.67
C ALA A 54 -16.23 -3.60 -5.40
N ALA A 55 -17.42 -3.38 -4.87
CA ALA A 55 -17.58 -2.66 -3.60
C ALA A 55 -16.93 -3.46 -2.45
N ALA A 56 -16.30 -2.76 -1.50
CA ALA A 56 -15.93 -3.39 -0.24
C ALA A 56 -17.21 -3.70 0.55
N ALA A 57 -17.29 -4.88 1.18
CA ALA A 57 -18.47 -5.26 1.95
C ALA A 57 -18.73 -4.25 3.08
N ALA A 58 -20.02 -3.91 3.26
CA ALA A 58 -20.46 -2.87 4.19
C ALA A 58 -20.05 -3.19 5.64
N ASP A 59 -19.99 -4.47 5.99
CA ASP A 59 -19.58 -4.99 7.31
C ASP A 59 -18.18 -4.54 7.74
N PHE A 60 -17.35 -4.07 6.80
CA PHE A 60 -15.97 -3.64 7.04
C PHE A 60 -15.77 -2.12 6.97
N GLY A 61 -16.84 -1.32 6.88
CA GLY A 61 -16.74 0.16 6.87
C GLY A 61 -17.03 0.83 5.52
N GLY A 62 -17.54 0.08 4.53
CA GLY A 62 -18.45 0.54 3.45
C GLY A 62 -18.01 1.62 2.44
N ALA A 63 -16.87 2.30 2.60
CA ALA A 63 -16.51 3.47 1.77
C ALA A 63 -15.36 3.21 0.78
N GLY A 64 -15.15 1.95 0.37
CA GLY A 64 -14.05 1.55 -0.49
C GLY A 64 -14.46 0.63 -1.63
N ALA A 65 -13.53 0.42 -2.56
CA ALA A 65 -13.72 -0.52 -3.66
C ALA A 65 -12.42 -1.25 -4.01
N PHE A 66 -12.56 -2.49 -4.43
CA PHE A 66 -11.48 -3.32 -4.95
C PHE A 66 -11.44 -3.23 -6.46
N VAL A 67 -10.24 -3.03 -6.98
CA VAL A 67 -9.94 -2.96 -8.40
C VAL A 67 -9.11 -4.16 -8.78
N GLY A 68 -9.52 -4.80 -9.87
CA GLY A 68 -8.84 -5.94 -10.48
C GLY A 68 -8.88 -5.86 -12.00
N PHE A 69 -8.40 -6.88 -12.68
CA PHE A 69 -8.47 -6.99 -14.13
C PHE A 69 -8.37 -8.43 -14.61
N ASP A 70 -8.80 -8.63 -15.85
CA ASP A 70 -8.55 -9.84 -16.64
C ASP A 70 -7.50 -9.56 -17.72
N ALA A 71 -6.61 -10.51 -17.91
CA ALA A 71 -5.62 -10.56 -18.97
C ALA A 71 -5.87 -11.78 -19.87
N ASP A 72 -5.42 -11.69 -21.13
CA ASP A 72 -5.67 -12.73 -22.13
C ASP A 72 -4.95 -14.05 -21.80
N GLU A 73 -3.78 -13.97 -21.16
CA GLU A 73 -2.94 -15.12 -20.84
C GLU A 73 -2.44 -15.10 -19.39
N PRO A 74 -2.25 -16.28 -18.76
CA PRO A 74 -1.67 -16.35 -17.43
C PRO A 74 -0.19 -16.02 -17.49
N LEU A 75 0.26 -15.01 -16.73
CA LEU A 75 1.67 -14.61 -16.63
C LEU A 75 2.07 -14.50 -15.17
N SER A 76 3.38 -14.56 -14.91
CA SER A 76 3.97 -14.29 -13.60
C SER A 76 4.13 -12.80 -13.31
N ARG A 77 3.98 -11.96 -14.34
CA ARG A 77 4.01 -10.50 -14.27
C ARG A 77 3.07 -9.89 -15.31
N HIS A 78 2.23 -8.98 -14.86
CA HIS A 78 1.33 -8.16 -15.66
C HIS A 78 1.60 -6.68 -15.41
N VAL A 79 1.43 -5.86 -16.44
CA VAL A 79 1.35 -4.40 -16.33
C VAL A 79 0.06 -3.99 -17.02
N ALA A 80 -0.96 -3.65 -16.23
CA ALA A 80 -2.29 -3.32 -16.74
C ALA A 80 -2.60 -1.84 -16.49
N PRO A 81 -2.98 -1.06 -17.51
CA PRO A 81 -3.40 0.32 -17.30
C PRO A 81 -4.70 0.39 -16.49
N VAL A 82 -4.74 1.25 -15.47
CA VAL A 82 -5.92 1.42 -14.61
C VAL A 82 -6.75 2.63 -15.04
N GLY A 83 -6.08 3.69 -15.50
CA GLY A 83 -6.72 4.90 -16.01
C GLY A 83 -5.76 6.07 -16.08
N ARG A 84 -6.18 7.15 -16.74
CA ARG A 84 -5.42 8.37 -16.92
C ARG A 84 -5.62 9.32 -15.75
N LEU A 85 -4.53 9.71 -15.09
CA LEU A 85 -4.52 10.68 -14.01
C LEU A 85 -4.11 12.05 -14.57
N ALA A 86 -5.02 13.03 -14.53
CA ALA A 86 -4.78 14.34 -15.13
C ALA A 86 -5.16 15.49 -14.19
N GLY A 87 -4.16 16.29 -13.80
CA GLY A 87 -4.37 17.55 -13.07
C GLY A 87 -4.86 17.39 -11.63
N ILE A 88 -4.60 16.25 -10.98
CA ILE A 88 -4.96 15.99 -9.59
C ILE A 88 -3.68 15.82 -8.80
N ARG A 89 -3.39 16.79 -7.91
CA ARG A 89 -2.23 16.71 -7.03
C ARG A 89 -2.27 15.43 -6.20
N PHE A 90 -1.13 14.80 -6.01
CA PHE A 90 -1.02 13.61 -5.20
C PHE A 90 0.28 13.60 -4.39
N MET A 91 0.27 12.79 -3.34
CA MET A 91 1.47 12.30 -2.67
C MET A 91 1.51 10.78 -2.77
N SER A 92 2.68 10.21 -3.02
CA SER A 92 2.86 8.77 -3.07
C SER A 92 4.04 8.33 -2.22
N ILE A 93 4.06 7.04 -1.88
CA ILE A 93 5.22 6.35 -1.31
C ILE A 93 5.64 5.27 -2.31
N PHE A 94 6.90 5.33 -2.74
CA PHE A 94 7.44 4.39 -3.71
C PHE A 94 8.78 3.82 -3.27
N ARG A 95 9.09 2.63 -3.76
CA ARG A 95 10.31 1.89 -3.42
C ARG A 95 11.39 2.11 -4.47
N PHE A 96 12.33 3.01 -4.18
CA PHE A 96 13.43 3.37 -5.09
C PHE A 96 14.67 2.48 -4.95
N LYS A 97 14.78 1.71 -3.85
CA LYS A 97 15.79 0.66 -3.65
C LYS A 97 15.14 -0.53 -2.95
N VAL A 98 15.79 -1.70 -3.02
CA VAL A 98 15.29 -2.96 -2.44
C VAL A 98 14.78 -2.81 -1.01
N TRP A 99 15.46 -2.01 -0.19
CA TRP A 99 15.19 -1.84 1.25
C TRP A 99 14.65 -0.46 1.63
N TRP A 100 14.38 0.43 0.66
CA TRP A 100 14.08 1.83 0.95
C TRP A 100 12.89 2.35 0.15
N THR A 101 11.99 3.02 0.87
CA THR A 101 10.90 3.82 0.32
C THR A 101 11.14 5.31 0.57
N THR A 102 10.62 6.17 -0.30
CA THR A 102 10.54 7.61 -0.07
C THR A 102 9.20 8.14 -0.55
N HIS A 103 8.88 9.38 -0.19
CA HIS A 103 7.71 10.06 -0.73
C HIS A 103 8.01 10.72 -2.08
N TRP A 104 6.96 10.90 -2.87
CA TRP A 104 6.97 11.70 -4.09
C TRP A 104 5.68 12.51 -4.19
N VAL A 105 5.69 13.58 -4.99
CA VAL A 105 4.50 14.39 -5.25
C VAL A 105 4.40 14.69 -6.74
N GLY A 106 3.19 14.73 -7.26
CA GLY A 106 2.93 14.97 -8.67
C GLY A 106 1.50 15.42 -8.91
N SER A 107 1.10 15.50 -10.16
CA SER A 107 -0.27 15.87 -10.56
C SER A 107 -0.82 15.12 -11.77
N THR A 108 -0.01 14.36 -12.48
CA THR A 108 -0.45 13.51 -13.59
C THR A 108 0.10 12.09 -13.47
N GLY A 109 -0.41 11.14 -14.27
CA GLY A 109 0.09 9.77 -14.26
C GLY A 109 1.55 9.65 -14.70
N ALA A 110 2.06 10.61 -15.49
CA ALA A 110 3.47 10.66 -15.88
C ALA A 110 4.41 10.89 -14.68
N ASP A 111 3.90 11.53 -13.61
CA ASP A 111 4.65 11.79 -12.39
C ASP A 111 4.71 10.58 -11.44
N VAL A 112 3.98 9.49 -11.73
CA VAL A 112 3.94 8.31 -10.84
C VAL A 112 5.24 7.52 -10.97
N GLU A 113 5.98 7.44 -9.87
CA GLU A 113 7.21 6.66 -9.80
C GLU A 113 6.94 5.16 -9.88
N HIS A 114 7.86 4.43 -10.51
CA HIS A 114 7.85 2.97 -10.54
C HIS A 114 7.85 2.43 -9.10
N GLU A 115 7.19 1.30 -8.86
CA GLU A 115 7.15 0.67 -7.55
C GLU A 115 6.46 1.52 -6.46
N THR A 116 5.45 2.30 -6.86
CA THR A 116 4.58 3.03 -5.93
C THR A 116 3.69 2.05 -5.16
N GLN A 117 3.74 2.10 -3.83
CA GLN A 117 3.05 1.20 -2.88
C GLN A 117 1.87 1.86 -2.17
N LEU A 118 1.72 3.18 -2.32
CA LEU A 118 0.62 3.97 -1.79
C LEU A 118 0.55 5.27 -2.58
N LEU A 119 -0.63 5.69 -2.99
CA LEU A 119 -0.85 6.96 -3.68
C LEU A 119 -2.13 7.62 -3.15
N VAL A 120 -2.02 8.87 -2.71
CA VAL A 120 -3.13 9.66 -2.17
C VAL A 120 -3.37 10.86 -3.07
N LEU A 121 -4.53 10.87 -3.73
CA LEU A 121 -5.03 11.99 -4.50
C LEU A 121 -5.63 13.04 -3.58
N ASP A 122 -5.33 14.30 -3.87
CA ASP A 122 -5.87 15.45 -3.16
C ASP A 122 -7.34 15.69 -3.48
N ARG A 123 -8.03 16.23 -2.48
CA ARG A 123 -9.43 16.64 -2.59
C ARG A 123 -9.58 17.78 -3.61
N SER A 124 -10.78 17.96 -4.15
CA SER A 124 -11.09 19.12 -4.99
C SER A 124 -11.89 20.17 -4.22
N ASN A 125 -11.86 21.42 -4.70
CA ASN A 125 -12.75 22.47 -4.23
C ASN A 125 -14.22 22.25 -4.68
N THR A 126 -14.45 21.30 -5.59
CA THR A 126 -15.76 20.98 -6.16
C THR A 126 -16.47 19.82 -5.46
N GLY A 127 -15.86 19.21 -4.44
CA GLY A 127 -16.50 18.17 -3.62
C GLY A 127 -15.85 16.79 -3.68
N ARG A 128 -14.82 16.57 -4.52
CA ARG A 128 -14.09 15.29 -4.53
C ARG A 128 -13.33 15.13 -3.20
N PRO A 129 -13.51 14.01 -2.46
CA PRO A 129 -12.73 13.73 -1.25
C PRO A 129 -11.27 13.40 -1.58
N TYR A 130 -10.44 13.17 -0.56
CA TYR A 130 -9.17 12.48 -0.77
C TYR A 130 -9.44 11.05 -1.24
N VAL A 131 -8.60 10.55 -2.14
CA VAL A 131 -8.71 9.19 -2.66
C VAL A 131 -7.38 8.48 -2.47
N LEU A 132 -7.39 7.40 -1.69
CA LEU A 132 -6.27 6.48 -1.56
C LEU A 132 -6.37 5.40 -2.65
N LEU A 133 -5.25 5.17 -3.33
CA LEU A 133 -4.98 4.01 -4.17
C LEU A 133 -3.90 3.19 -3.46
N LEU A 134 -4.27 2.00 -3.00
CA LEU A 134 -3.42 1.11 -2.22
C LEU A 134 -3.25 -0.24 -2.91
N PRO A 135 -2.12 -0.47 -3.62
CA PRO A 135 -1.77 -1.77 -4.15
C PRO A 135 -1.70 -2.84 -3.06
N LEU A 136 -2.29 -4.01 -3.32
CA LEU A 136 -2.41 -5.11 -2.37
C LEU A 136 -1.64 -6.36 -2.82
N ILE A 137 -1.66 -7.36 -1.95
CA ILE A 137 -1.26 -8.73 -2.26
C ILE A 137 -2.54 -9.52 -2.53
N GLU A 138 -2.57 -10.23 -3.65
CA GLU A 138 -3.65 -11.16 -4.00
C GLU A 138 -3.05 -12.55 -4.27
N GLY A 139 -3.32 -13.49 -3.36
CA GLY A 139 -2.68 -14.79 -3.38
C GLY A 139 -1.15 -14.66 -3.31
N SER A 140 -0.47 -15.18 -4.31
CA SER A 140 1.00 -15.11 -4.43
C SER A 140 1.51 -13.92 -5.24
N PHE A 141 0.63 -12.97 -5.60
CA PHE A 141 0.99 -11.82 -6.42
C PHE A 141 0.96 -10.54 -5.60
N ARG A 142 1.96 -9.69 -5.81
CA ARG A 142 2.04 -8.36 -5.21
C ARG A 142 1.83 -7.31 -6.27
N ALA A 143 0.99 -6.33 -5.97
CA ALA A 143 0.73 -5.18 -6.82
C ALA A 143 1.62 -3.98 -6.47
N SER A 144 1.82 -3.11 -7.45
CA SER A 144 2.37 -1.77 -7.32
C SER A 144 1.84 -0.86 -8.43
N LEU A 145 1.94 0.45 -8.27
CA LEU A 145 1.64 1.42 -9.33
C LEU A 145 2.94 1.92 -9.96
N GLN A 146 2.83 2.36 -11.20
CA GLN A 146 3.90 2.98 -11.98
C GLN A 146 3.30 3.92 -13.03
N ARG A 147 4.12 4.82 -13.58
CA ARG A 147 3.75 5.51 -14.82
C ARG A 147 3.43 4.49 -15.93
N GLY A 148 2.38 4.76 -16.69
CA GLY A 148 2.01 3.95 -17.84
C GLY A 148 2.80 4.29 -19.10
N GLU A 149 2.73 3.39 -20.07
CA GLU A 149 3.28 3.65 -21.42
C GLU A 149 2.47 4.69 -22.18
N ARG A 150 1.15 4.74 -21.93
CA ARG A 150 0.25 5.75 -22.49
C ARG A 150 0.40 7.07 -21.72
N PRO A 151 0.34 8.23 -22.40
CA PRO A 151 0.49 9.53 -21.75
C PRO A 151 -0.45 9.71 -20.55
N ASP A 152 0.13 10.06 -19.40
CA ASP A 152 -0.56 10.28 -18.13
C ASP A 152 -1.37 9.10 -17.57
N PHE A 153 -1.19 7.88 -18.09
CA PHE A 153 -1.77 6.69 -17.50
C PHE A 153 -1.03 6.27 -16.23
N VAL A 154 -1.79 5.75 -15.28
CA VAL A 154 -1.28 4.98 -14.14
C VAL A 154 -1.49 3.52 -14.46
N ASP A 155 -0.41 2.75 -14.44
CA ASP A 155 -0.44 1.32 -14.66
C ASP A 155 -0.24 0.58 -13.33
N MET A 156 -0.93 -0.53 -13.18
CA MET A 156 -0.78 -1.46 -12.07
C MET A 156 0.10 -2.64 -12.52
N CYS A 157 1.27 -2.77 -11.89
CA CYS A 157 2.14 -3.93 -12.04
C CYS A 157 1.78 -4.98 -11.00
N VAL A 158 1.43 -6.19 -11.43
CA VAL A 158 1.10 -7.33 -10.57
C VAL A 158 2.03 -8.48 -10.89
N GLU A 159 2.81 -8.94 -9.91
CA GLU A 159 3.84 -9.97 -10.13
C GLU A 159 4.00 -10.95 -8.97
N SER A 160 4.33 -12.19 -9.29
CA SER A 160 4.60 -13.26 -8.31
C SER A 160 6.08 -13.44 -7.99
N GLY A 161 6.97 -12.89 -8.82
CA GLY A 161 8.42 -13.12 -8.74
C GLY A 161 8.87 -14.53 -9.14
N SER A 162 7.98 -15.36 -9.70
CA SER A 162 8.30 -16.74 -10.11
C SER A 162 7.61 -17.11 -11.44
N GLY A 163 8.38 -17.57 -12.42
CA GLY A 163 7.84 -18.04 -13.71
C GLY A 163 6.91 -19.25 -13.60
N ALA A 164 6.94 -19.98 -12.47
CA ALA A 164 6.05 -21.10 -12.20
C ALA A 164 4.68 -20.68 -11.64
N VAL A 165 4.57 -19.49 -11.05
CA VAL A 165 3.34 -18.98 -10.44
C VAL A 165 2.72 -17.96 -11.38
N ARG A 166 1.68 -18.37 -12.11
CA ARG A 166 1.04 -17.60 -13.18
C ARG A 166 -0.47 -17.50 -12.93
N SER A 167 -1.04 -16.33 -13.19
CA SER A 167 -2.50 -16.08 -13.15
C SER A 167 -2.86 -15.09 -14.26
N ALA A 168 -4.11 -15.08 -14.69
CA ALA A 168 -4.65 -14.15 -15.69
C ALA A 168 -5.76 -13.25 -15.13
N SER A 169 -6.23 -13.50 -13.91
CA SER A 169 -7.40 -12.84 -13.33
C SER A 169 -7.06 -12.38 -11.91
N PHE A 170 -7.36 -11.11 -11.62
CA PHE A 170 -7.20 -10.48 -10.32
C PHE A 170 -8.46 -9.69 -9.97
N ARG A 171 -8.88 -9.69 -8.70
CA ARG A 171 -10.14 -9.06 -8.25
C ARG A 171 -9.98 -7.96 -7.22
N SER A 172 -8.84 -7.94 -6.54
CA SER A 172 -8.56 -7.07 -5.40
C SER A 172 -7.10 -6.60 -5.34
N ALA A 173 -6.40 -6.59 -6.48
CA ALA A 173 -5.00 -6.18 -6.57
C ALA A 173 -4.76 -4.72 -6.17
N LEU A 174 -5.78 -3.86 -6.25
CA LEU A 174 -5.75 -2.47 -5.81
C LEU A 174 -6.98 -2.16 -4.97
N TYR A 175 -6.78 -1.51 -3.82
CA TYR A 175 -7.88 -1.01 -2.99
C TYR A 175 -7.98 0.51 -3.10
N LEU A 176 -9.22 0.97 -3.25
CA LEU A 176 -9.61 2.37 -3.29
C LEU A 176 -10.32 2.74 -2.00
N HIS A 177 -9.99 3.90 -1.44
CA HIS A 177 -10.67 4.41 -0.25
C HIS A 177 -10.86 5.93 -0.33
N ALA A 178 -12.03 6.41 0.08
CA ALA A 178 -12.40 7.81 0.03
C ALA A 178 -12.57 8.37 1.45
N GLY A 179 -12.09 9.60 1.68
CA GLY A 179 -12.23 10.25 2.98
C GLY A 179 -11.94 11.74 2.93
N ASP A 180 -12.51 12.48 3.89
CA ASP A 180 -12.36 13.94 3.95
C ASP A 180 -11.20 14.38 4.86
N ASP A 181 -10.71 13.48 5.73
CA ASP A 181 -9.54 13.68 6.58
C ASP A 181 -8.32 12.88 6.07
N PRO A 182 -7.26 13.53 5.56
CA PRO A 182 -6.09 12.84 5.03
C PRO A 182 -5.28 12.13 6.12
N TYR A 183 -5.46 12.47 7.41
CA TYR A 183 -4.76 11.83 8.53
C TYR A 183 -5.43 10.53 8.97
N ALA A 184 -6.76 10.42 8.81
CA ALA A 184 -7.52 9.20 9.07
C ALA A 184 -7.55 8.25 7.87
N LEU A 185 -7.51 8.78 6.64
CA LEU A 185 -7.70 8.04 5.38
C LEU A 185 -6.96 6.70 5.30
N VAL A 186 -5.66 6.70 5.59
CA VAL A 186 -4.85 5.46 5.52
C VAL A 186 -5.18 4.53 6.68
N LYS A 187 -5.46 5.06 7.87
CA LYS A 187 -5.82 4.25 9.05
C LYS A 187 -7.13 3.49 8.79
N ASP A 188 -8.13 4.19 8.27
CA ASP A 188 -9.45 3.63 7.98
C ASP A 188 -9.38 2.61 6.84
N ALA A 189 -8.64 2.93 5.77
CA ALA A 189 -8.38 1.98 4.68
C ALA A 189 -7.72 0.68 5.17
N MET A 190 -6.75 0.78 6.09
CA MET A 190 -6.06 -0.40 6.62
C MET A 190 -6.97 -1.30 7.45
N GLN A 191 -8.03 -0.79 8.07
CA GLN A 191 -9.03 -1.62 8.76
C GLN A 191 -9.78 -2.51 7.76
N VAL A 192 -10.23 -1.92 6.64
CA VAL A 192 -10.91 -2.67 5.57
C VAL A 192 -9.98 -3.71 4.96
N VAL A 193 -8.75 -3.32 4.63
CA VAL A 193 -7.76 -4.21 4.01
C VAL A 193 -7.36 -5.34 4.95
N ARG A 194 -7.23 -5.06 6.26
CA ARG A 194 -6.97 -6.08 7.28
C ARG A 194 -8.12 -7.08 7.36
N ALA A 195 -9.36 -6.63 7.27
CA ALA A 195 -10.52 -7.53 7.28
C ALA A 195 -10.62 -8.36 6.00
N HIS A 196 -10.39 -7.75 4.83
CA HIS A 196 -10.40 -8.40 3.52
C HIS A 196 -9.30 -9.45 3.37
N LEU A 197 -8.05 -9.10 3.69
CA LEU A 197 -6.92 -10.00 3.51
C LEU A 197 -6.82 -11.06 4.61
N GLY A 198 -7.14 -10.71 5.85
CA GLY A 198 -7.06 -11.64 7.00
C GLY A 198 -5.64 -12.15 7.31
N THR A 199 -4.60 -11.59 6.68
CA THR A 199 -3.20 -12.07 6.79
C THR A 199 -2.33 -11.28 7.76
N PHE A 200 -2.83 -10.18 8.33
CA PHE A 200 -2.05 -9.32 9.22
C PHE A 200 -2.91 -8.70 10.32
N LYS A 201 -2.23 -8.12 11.31
CA LYS A 201 -2.82 -7.33 12.39
C LYS A 201 -2.38 -5.87 12.28
N LEU A 202 -3.27 -4.95 12.61
CA LEU A 202 -2.96 -3.53 12.75
C LEU A 202 -2.04 -3.29 13.94
N LEU A 203 -1.39 -2.12 13.98
CA LEU A 203 -0.50 -1.76 15.09
C LEU A 203 -1.23 -1.79 16.44
N ASP A 204 -2.44 -1.24 16.49
CA ASP A 204 -3.27 -1.17 17.70
C ASP A 204 -3.75 -2.56 18.18
N GLU A 205 -3.70 -3.59 17.31
CA GLU A 205 -4.06 -4.98 17.63
C GLU A 205 -2.85 -5.83 18.07
N LYS A 206 -1.63 -5.28 17.99
CA LYS A 206 -0.40 -5.97 18.38
C LYS A 206 -0.04 -5.60 19.80
N SER A 207 0.41 -6.58 20.58
CA SER A 207 1.06 -6.34 21.86
C SER A 207 2.55 -6.07 21.63
N PRO A 208 3.05 -4.84 21.82
CA PRO A 208 4.45 -4.54 21.60
C PRO A 208 5.32 -5.34 22.58
N PRO A 209 6.42 -5.97 22.13
CA PRO A 209 7.34 -6.65 23.03
C PRO A 209 8.05 -5.64 23.93
N GLY A 210 8.36 -5.99 25.18
CA GLY A 210 8.98 -5.06 26.15
C GLY A 210 10.34 -4.46 25.73
N ILE A 211 10.96 -4.96 24.66
CA ILE A 211 12.16 -4.37 24.05
C ILE A 211 11.91 -2.96 23.48
N VAL A 212 10.68 -2.63 23.08
CA VAL A 212 10.31 -1.29 22.57
C VAL A 212 10.43 -0.18 23.62
N ASP A 213 10.47 -0.55 24.91
CA ASP A 213 10.69 0.36 26.03
C ASP A 213 12.17 0.51 26.41
N LYS A 214 13.07 -0.13 25.66
CA LYS A 214 14.51 -0.06 25.87
C LYS A 214 15.16 0.91 24.88
N PHE A 215 16.33 1.44 25.24
CA PHE A 215 17.18 2.13 24.28
C PHE A 215 17.81 1.11 23.34
N GLY A 216 17.76 1.40 22.05
CA GLY A 216 18.38 0.60 21.02
C GLY A 216 19.69 1.20 20.53
N TRP A 217 20.49 0.36 19.89
CA TRP A 217 21.67 0.77 19.14
C TRP A 217 21.59 0.18 17.74
N CYS A 218 21.88 1.01 16.74
CA CYS A 218 21.66 0.69 15.33
C CYS A 218 23.00 0.44 14.66
N THR A 219 23.28 -0.81 14.27
CA THR A 219 24.52 -1.17 13.55
C THR A 219 24.63 -0.44 12.21
N TRP A 220 23.51 -0.15 11.55
CA TRP A 220 23.48 0.64 10.31
C TRP A 220 23.96 2.08 10.55
N ASP A 221 23.44 2.76 11.58
CA ASP A 221 23.86 4.12 11.91
C ASP A 221 25.30 4.16 12.46
N ALA A 222 25.77 3.07 13.08
CA ALA A 222 27.13 2.98 13.63
C ALA A 222 28.20 2.67 12.57
N PHE A 223 27.91 1.78 11.62
CA PHE A 223 28.92 1.23 10.70
C PHE A 223 28.62 1.42 9.21
N TYR A 224 27.37 1.71 8.85
CA TYR A 224 26.90 1.62 7.46
C TYR A 224 27.34 0.29 6.82
N LEU A 225 28.27 0.37 5.86
CA LEU A 225 28.76 -0.78 5.09
C LEU A 225 29.97 -1.49 5.73
N LYS A 226 30.46 -1.03 6.89
CA LYS A 226 31.69 -1.53 7.54
C LYS A 226 31.42 -2.28 8.84
N VAL A 227 30.33 -3.05 8.88
CA VAL A 227 29.97 -3.88 10.04
C VAL A 227 31.03 -4.98 10.20
N HIS A 228 31.58 -5.12 11.40
CA HIS A 228 32.50 -6.19 11.76
C HIS A 228 32.20 -6.72 13.17
N PRO A 229 32.49 -8.00 13.47
CA PRO A 229 32.06 -8.64 14.72
C PRO A 229 32.54 -7.93 15.99
N GLU A 230 33.79 -7.49 16.02
CA GLU A 230 34.40 -6.84 17.19
C GLU A 230 33.68 -5.52 17.51
N GLY A 231 33.45 -4.68 16.50
CA GLY A 231 32.73 -3.43 16.66
C GLY A 231 31.29 -3.63 17.14
N VAL A 232 30.60 -4.70 16.71
CA VAL A 232 29.26 -5.01 17.23
C VAL A 232 29.32 -5.33 18.73
N TRP A 233 30.31 -6.12 19.16
CA TRP A 233 30.51 -6.44 20.58
C TRP A 233 30.80 -5.18 21.40
N GLU A 234 31.72 -4.34 20.93
CA GLU A 234 32.05 -3.08 21.58
C GLU A 234 30.86 -2.12 21.66
N GLY A 235 30.07 -2.03 20.58
CA GLY A 235 28.86 -1.20 20.53
C GLY A 235 27.79 -1.64 21.52
N VAL A 236 27.52 -2.96 21.61
CA VAL A 236 26.57 -3.53 22.57
C VAL A 236 27.05 -3.34 24.01
N LYS A 237 28.34 -3.58 24.27
CA LYS A 237 28.94 -3.32 25.58
C LYS A 237 28.83 -1.84 25.96
N GLY A 238 29.15 -0.94 25.03
CA GLY A 238 29.02 0.49 25.24
C GLY A 238 27.58 0.94 25.48
N LEU A 239 26.58 0.30 24.85
CA LEU A 239 25.17 0.57 25.13
C LEU A 239 24.79 0.15 26.55
N ALA A 240 25.24 -1.03 27.00
CA ALA A 240 24.99 -1.53 28.35
C ALA A 240 25.64 -0.65 29.43
N GLU A 241 26.81 -0.10 29.14
CA GLU A 241 27.57 0.80 30.03
C GLU A 241 27.12 2.27 29.94
N GLY A 242 26.21 2.62 29.02
CA GLY A 242 25.70 3.98 28.83
C GLY A 242 26.66 4.94 28.12
N VAL A 243 27.68 4.42 27.44
CA VAL A 243 28.77 5.20 26.81
C VAL A 243 28.76 5.14 25.27
N ALA A 244 27.85 4.38 24.65
CA ALA A 244 27.75 4.29 23.19
C ALA A 244 27.29 5.60 22.53
N ARG A 245 28.06 6.08 21.54
CA ARG A 245 27.63 7.15 20.62
C ARG A 245 26.72 6.54 19.54
N GLY A 246 25.63 7.23 19.21
CA GLY A 246 24.64 6.75 18.22
C GLY A 246 23.47 5.96 18.82
N ALA A 247 23.16 6.15 20.10
CA ALA A 247 21.96 5.57 20.72
C ALA A 247 20.69 6.06 20.01
N ALA A 248 19.87 5.13 19.52
CA ALA A 248 18.58 5.42 18.94
C ALA A 248 17.52 5.39 20.04
N ALA A 249 16.99 6.56 20.40
CA ALA A 249 15.81 6.65 21.24
C ALA A 249 14.56 6.35 20.38
N ASP A 250 14.04 5.13 20.48
CA ASP A 250 12.93 4.64 19.65
C ASP A 250 11.60 5.41 19.89
N ARG A 251 11.44 6.07 21.04
CA ARG A 251 10.18 6.76 21.38
C ARG A 251 9.82 8.01 20.56
N ARG A 252 10.71 8.57 19.74
CA ARG A 252 10.44 9.87 19.05
C ARG A 252 10.60 9.91 17.55
N ARG A 253 11.10 8.85 16.90
CA ARG A 253 11.29 8.87 15.43
C ARG A 253 10.00 8.54 14.66
N CYS A 254 9.12 7.69 15.22
CA CYS A 254 7.83 7.38 14.59
C CYS A 254 6.80 8.53 14.66
N ARG A 255 6.88 9.45 15.64
CA ARG A 255 5.93 10.60 15.76
C ARG A 255 6.41 11.91 15.14
N ARG A 256 7.67 12.04 14.69
CA ARG A 256 8.24 13.31 14.22
C ARG A 256 8.39 13.46 12.71
N SER A 257 7.99 12.46 11.90
CA SER A 257 8.02 12.63 10.45
C SER A 257 6.94 13.57 9.88
N ALA A 258 6.12 14.20 10.73
CA ALA A 258 5.07 15.14 10.33
C ALA A 258 5.43 16.63 10.53
N THR A 259 6.64 17.00 10.94
CA THR A 259 6.95 18.43 11.17
C THR A 259 8.44 18.77 10.99
N THR A 260 8.92 18.77 9.74
CA THR A 260 10.11 19.58 9.38
C THR A 260 10.01 20.05 7.93
N THR A 261 9.20 21.08 7.69
CA THR A 261 9.41 21.98 6.55
C THR A 261 10.06 23.23 7.12
N THR A 262 11.30 23.53 6.73
CA THR A 262 11.83 24.88 6.45
C THR A 262 13.31 24.79 6.08
N THR A 263 13.65 25.51 5.01
CA THR A 263 14.98 26.01 4.57
C THR A 263 15.81 25.15 3.62
N LEU A 264 15.61 25.36 2.32
CA LEU A 264 16.73 25.49 1.37
C LEU A 264 16.32 26.40 0.21
N ARG A 265 16.37 27.71 0.46
CA ARG A 265 16.34 28.77 -0.54
C ARG A 265 17.67 29.51 -0.47
N ARG A 266 18.59 29.21 -1.38
CA ARG A 266 19.67 30.07 -1.94
C ARG A 266 20.85 29.20 -2.36
N ALA A 267 21.00 29.01 -3.67
CA ALA A 267 22.28 29.11 -4.38
C ALA A 267 22.03 28.83 -5.87
N ARG A 268 21.92 29.89 -6.66
CA ARG A 268 22.36 30.00 -8.08
C ARG A 268 21.99 31.39 -8.60
N ARG A 269 22.87 32.34 -8.31
CA ARG A 269 23.25 33.42 -9.22
C ARG A 269 24.73 33.15 -9.54
N GLY A 270 25.06 33.20 -10.82
CA GLY A 270 26.31 32.72 -11.41
C GLY A 270 25.94 31.96 -12.66
#